data_AF-A0A7S1CF77-F1
#
_entry.id   AF-A0A7S1CF77-F1
#
_cell.length_a   1.000
_cell.length_b   1.000
_cell.length_c   1.000
_cell.angle_alpha   90.00
_cell.angle_beta   90.00
_cell.angle_gamma   90.00
#
_symmetry.space_group_name_H-M   'P 1'
#
loop_
_entity.id
_entity.type
_entity.pdbx_description
1 polymer ?
#
loop_
_entity_poly.entity_id
_entity_poly.type
_entity_poly.pdbx_seq_one_letter_code
_entity_poly.pdbx_strand_id
1 'polypeptide(L)'
;KVAHWEARLLGPELMSYGTGTGETIFGDVTFAYLEDTNQYVANYSRAGRMIDTQGDSGKQMEYKVDLDRPEGFVAPWTRPPGFLYWGFKQGCEFVQGSGGEWSDTYFCNKNRDFDCTHDHRMSAVCSVSTGWSFPNDIFSCGHCPSVGCSPTCTETRNDNPLAGGGYGLPTMFQYFDQAGANAAMGGAVVAGQTGGFSSALDFVPVRLGYWNCQDTKASNGTSGGGNTGGDSVDFGSLLGGATDNMKLFGG
;
A
#
# COMPACT_ATOMS: atom_id res chain seq x y z
N LYS A 1 -11.74 -7.20 16.53
CA LYS A 1 -11.76 -6.92 15.08
C LYS A 1 -10.32 -6.99 14.58
N VAL A 2 -9.86 -8.17 14.15
CA VAL A 2 -8.56 -8.37 13.48
C VAL A 2 -8.77 -9.60 12.60
N ALA A 3 -9.07 -9.39 11.33
CA ALA A 3 -9.28 -10.47 10.34
C ALA A 3 -8.47 -10.22 9.07
N HIS A 4 -7.53 -9.28 9.13
CA HIS A 4 -6.74 -8.79 8.02
C HIS A 4 -5.29 -8.65 8.44
N TRP A 5 -4.42 -8.72 7.46
CA TRP A 5 -3.01 -8.41 7.60
C TRP A 5 -2.77 -6.91 7.81
N GLU A 6 -1.67 -6.60 8.49
CA GLU A 6 -1.19 -5.22 8.63
C GLU A 6 -0.84 -4.66 7.25
N ALA A 7 -1.59 -3.67 6.78
CA ALA A 7 -1.46 -3.20 5.42
C ALA A 7 -0.14 -2.50 5.15
N ARG A 8 0.45 -1.87 6.17
CA ARG A 8 1.80 -1.31 6.08
C ARG A 8 2.82 -2.38 5.65
N LEU A 9 2.70 -3.60 6.17
CA LEU A 9 3.66 -4.68 5.93
C LEU A 9 3.31 -5.54 4.71
N LEU A 10 2.02 -5.77 4.49
CA LEU A 10 1.57 -6.70 3.46
C LEU A 10 0.90 -6.01 2.27
N GLY A 11 0.83 -4.67 2.27
CA GLY A 11 0.50 -3.85 1.10
C GLY A 11 -0.65 -4.43 0.28
N PRO A 12 -0.40 -4.86 -0.97
CA PRO A 12 -1.43 -5.33 -1.89
C PRO A 12 -1.87 -6.80 -1.69
N GLU A 13 -1.47 -7.46 -0.60
CA GLU A 13 -1.93 -8.83 -0.31
C GLU A 13 -3.47 -8.86 -0.13
N LEU A 14 -4.12 -9.92 -0.62
CA LEU A 14 -5.57 -10.08 -0.63
C LEU A 14 -6.27 -9.82 0.71
N MET A 15 -5.70 -10.32 1.80
CA MET A 15 -6.20 -10.19 3.16
C MET A 15 -5.69 -8.92 3.86
N SER A 16 -5.03 -8.01 3.13
CA SER A 16 -4.57 -6.71 3.62
C SER A 16 -5.52 -5.59 3.17
N TYR A 17 -5.68 -4.56 3.99
CA TYR A 17 -6.37 -3.32 3.60
C TYR A 17 -5.52 -2.38 2.73
N GLY A 18 -4.32 -2.81 2.32
CA GLY A 18 -3.39 -2.05 1.46
C GLY A 18 -3.66 -2.24 -0.04
N THR A 19 -4.87 -2.66 -0.41
CA THR A 19 -5.28 -2.75 -1.82
C THR A 19 -4.97 -1.46 -2.56
N GLY A 20 -4.31 -1.58 -3.71
CA GLY A 20 -3.86 -0.46 -4.53
C GLY A 20 -2.42 -0.03 -4.28
N THR A 21 -1.69 -0.51 -3.27
CA THR A 21 -0.25 -0.18 -3.17
C THR A 21 0.64 -0.96 -4.15
N GLY A 22 0.04 -1.88 -4.91
CA GLY A 22 0.64 -2.71 -5.95
C GLY A 22 -0.40 -3.65 -6.55
N GLU A 23 0.03 -4.58 -7.39
CA GLU A 23 -0.83 -5.63 -7.93
C GLU A 23 -1.42 -6.49 -6.81
N THR A 24 -2.76 -6.57 -6.73
CA THR A 24 -3.43 -7.42 -5.75
C THR A 24 -3.12 -8.88 -6.03
N ILE A 25 -2.56 -9.56 -5.03
CA ILE A 25 -2.22 -10.97 -5.11
C ILE A 25 -2.83 -11.76 -3.96
N PHE A 26 -3.18 -13.00 -4.23
CA PHE A 26 -3.39 -13.99 -3.19
C PHE A 26 -2.02 -14.62 -2.89
N GLY A 27 -1.36 -14.13 -1.84
CA GLY A 27 0.05 -14.38 -1.60
C GLY A 27 0.34 -15.69 -0.87
N ASP A 28 1.60 -16.11 -0.91
CA ASP A 28 2.10 -17.27 -0.16
C ASP A 28 1.85 -17.13 1.35
N VAL A 29 1.83 -15.90 1.87
CA VAL A 29 1.56 -15.59 3.30
C VAL A 29 0.15 -16.04 3.70
N THR A 30 -0.87 -15.73 2.90
CA THR A 30 -2.23 -16.16 3.21
C THR A 30 -2.41 -17.66 2.98
N PHE A 31 -1.72 -18.23 2.01
CA PHE A 31 -1.70 -19.69 1.80
C PHE A 31 -1.13 -20.41 3.04
N ALA A 32 0.01 -19.94 3.55
CA ALA A 32 0.62 -20.47 4.77
C ALA A 32 -0.31 -20.33 5.98
N TYR A 33 -0.95 -19.16 6.14
CA TYR A 33 -1.94 -18.96 7.21
C TYR A 33 -3.09 -19.97 7.14
N LEU A 34 -3.68 -20.18 5.95
CA LEU A 34 -4.78 -21.13 5.76
C LEU A 34 -4.33 -22.58 6.02
N GLU A 35 -3.11 -22.94 5.60
CA GLU A 35 -2.52 -24.26 5.86
C GLU A 35 -2.26 -24.48 7.35
N ASP A 36 -1.71 -23.49 8.06
CA ASP A 36 -1.41 -23.54 9.50
C ASP A 36 -2.68 -23.70 10.36
N THR A 37 -3.84 -23.26 9.87
CA THR A 37 -5.13 -23.53 10.54
C THR A 37 -5.52 -25.01 10.55
N ASN A 38 -4.81 -25.85 9.80
CA ASN A 38 -5.13 -27.26 9.53
C ASN A 38 -6.51 -27.49 8.88
N GLN A 39 -7.11 -26.45 8.29
CA GLN A 39 -8.38 -26.57 7.56
C GLN A 39 -8.17 -26.92 6.08
N TYR A 40 -7.01 -26.56 5.52
CA TYR A 40 -6.69 -26.70 4.11
C TYR A 40 -5.24 -27.19 3.94
N VAL A 41 -4.96 -27.80 2.78
CA VAL A 41 -3.58 -28.05 2.30
C VAL A 41 -3.37 -27.12 1.12
N ALA A 42 -2.42 -26.19 1.26
CA ALA A 42 -2.24 -25.11 0.31
C ALA A 42 -1.45 -25.59 -0.93
N ASN A 43 -1.92 -25.22 -2.12
CA ASN A 43 -1.19 -25.46 -3.36
C ASN A 43 -0.52 -24.16 -3.83
N TYR A 44 0.68 -23.87 -3.33
CA TYR A 44 1.42 -22.63 -3.64
C TYR A 44 1.67 -22.38 -5.14
N SER A 45 1.59 -23.41 -6.00
CA SER A 45 1.63 -23.23 -7.46
C SER A 45 0.39 -22.55 -8.04
N ARG A 46 -0.68 -22.38 -7.24
CA ARG A 46 -1.94 -21.70 -7.59
C ARG A 46 -2.08 -20.32 -6.94
N ALA A 47 -1.10 -19.89 -6.15
CA ALA A 47 -1.08 -18.55 -5.59
C ALA A 47 -0.86 -17.49 -6.69
N GLY A 48 -0.94 -16.22 -6.33
CA GLY A 48 -0.65 -15.10 -7.22
C GLY A 48 -1.87 -14.29 -7.62
N ARG A 49 -1.86 -13.80 -8.85
CA ARG A 49 -2.87 -12.87 -9.35
C ARG A 49 -4.25 -13.50 -9.39
N MET A 50 -5.27 -12.77 -8.96
CA MET A 50 -6.66 -13.26 -8.97
C MET A 50 -7.41 -12.98 -10.28
N ILE A 51 -6.89 -12.09 -11.13
CA ILE A 51 -7.50 -11.69 -12.39
C ILE A 51 -6.60 -12.15 -13.53
N ASP A 52 -7.16 -12.85 -14.51
CA ASP A 52 -6.43 -13.20 -15.73
C ASP A 52 -6.13 -11.94 -16.55
N THR A 53 -4.87 -11.78 -16.97
CA THR A 53 -4.45 -10.68 -17.84
C THR A 53 -5.05 -10.90 -19.23
N GLN A 54 -6.05 -10.11 -19.61
CA GLN A 54 -6.58 -10.10 -20.97
C GLN A 54 -5.86 -9.09 -21.89
N GLY A 55 -4.91 -8.32 -21.35
CA GLY A 55 -4.21 -7.25 -22.06
C GLY A 55 -3.07 -7.68 -22.98
N ASP A 56 -2.62 -8.94 -22.92
CA ASP A 56 -1.56 -9.42 -23.83
C ASP A 56 -1.83 -10.85 -24.30
N SER A 57 -2.60 -10.97 -25.40
CA SER A 57 -2.56 -12.15 -26.26
C SER A 57 -1.45 -12.05 -27.31
N GLY A 58 -0.40 -11.26 -27.01
CA GLY A 58 0.76 -11.03 -27.84
C GLY A 58 1.48 -12.33 -28.17
N LYS A 59 1.12 -12.90 -29.31
CA LYS A 59 1.93 -13.84 -30.09
C LYS A 59 3.26 -13.22 -30.58
N GLN A 60 3.80 -12.19 -29.94
CA GLN A 60 5.03 -11.51 -30.35
C GLN A 60 5.75 -10.91 -29.15
N MET A 61 6.42 -11.75 -28.35
CA MET A 61 7.76 -11.47 -27.85
C MET A 61 8.50 -12.81 -27.73
N GLU A 62 9.05 -13.27 -28.85
CA GLU A 62 10.08 -14.30 -28.85
C GLU A 62 11.35 -13.67 -28.26
N TYR A 63 11.57 -13.89 -26.97
CA TYR A 63 12.85 -13.54 -26.35
C TYR A 63 13.92 -14.45 -26.93
N LYS A 64 14.94 -13.88 -27.58
CA LYS A 64 16.21 -14.58 -27.79
C LYS A 64 16.82 -14.83 -26.43
N VAL A 65 16.72 -16.07 -25.95
CA VAL A 65 17.52 -16.55 -24.84
C VAL A 65 18.92 -16.75 -25.39
N ASP A 66 19.85 -15.88 -25.02
CA ASP A 66 21.28 -16.14 -25.23
C ASP A 66 21.66 -17.32 -24.33
N LEU A 67 22.05 -18.44 -24.93
CA LEU A 67 22.39 -19.68 -24.23
C LEU A 67 23.85 -19.71 -23.76
N ASP A 68 24.61 -18.64 -24.00
CA ASP A 68 25.97 -18.46 -23.48
C ASP A 68 25.91 -18.19 -21.97
N ARG A 69 25.70 -19.26 -21.21
CA ARG A 69 25.69 -19.27 -19.75
C ARG A 69 27.13 -19.10 -19.25
N PRO A 70 27.49 -17.98 -18.61
CA PRO A 70 28.79 -17.87 -17.95
C PRO A 70 28.90 -18.94 -16.86
N GLU A 71 30.07 -19.59 -16.74
CA GLU A 71 30.35 -20.42 -15.57
C GLU A 71 30.15 -19.58 -14.30
N GLY A 72 29.27 -20.05 -13.40
CA GLY A 72 28.88 -19.31 -12.20
C GLY A 72 27.54 -18.57 -12.28
N PHE A 73 26.78 -18.66 -13.38
CA PHE A 73 25.41 -18.13 -13.42
C PHE A 73 24.48 -18.91 -12.47
N VAL A 74 24.22 -18.31 -11.31
CA VAL A 74 23.11 -18.66 -10.43
C VAL A 74 21.86 -18.04 -11.03
N ALA A 75 20.94 -18.87 -11.51
CA ALA A 75 19.65 -18.38 -11.98
C ALA A 75 19.01 -17.54 -10.86
N PRO A 76 18.50 -16.32 -11.16
CA PRO A 76 17.76 -15.58 -10.15
C PRO A 76 16.65 -16.49 -9.62
N TRP A 77 16.50 -16.54 -8.30
CA TRP A 77 15.43 -17.30 -7.66
C TRP A 77 14.11 -17.01 -8.38
N THR A 78 13.52 -18.05 -8.97
CA THR A 78 12.25 -17.93 -9.71
C THR A 78 11.17 -17.61 -8.70
N ARG A 79 10.63 -16.39 -8.77
CA ARG A 79 9.57 -15.93 -7.88
C ARG A 79 8.36 -16.87 -8.04
N PRO A 80 7.85 -17.47 -6.94
CA PRO A 80 6.64 -18.27 -7.02
C PRO A 80 5.46 -17.39 -7.45
N PRO A 81 4.37 -17.99 -7.96
CA PRO A 81 3.19 -17.25 -8.37
C PRO A 81 2.63 -16.32 -7.27
N GLY A 82 2.63 -16.76 -6.00
CA GLY A 82 2.16 -16.01 -4.83
C GLY A 82 3.14 -15.01 -4.23
N PHE A 83 4.18 -14.65 -4.97
CA PHE A 83 5.24 -13.79 -4.49
C PHE A 83 4.77 -12.34 -4.27
N LEU A 84 4.91 -11.85 -3.03
CA LEU A 84 4.65 -10.45 -2.69
C LEU A 84 5.86 -9.57 -3.02
N TYR A 85 5.67 -8.63 -3.94
CA TYR A 85 6.68 -7.64 -4.33
C TYR A 85 6.90 -6.57 -3.24
N TRP A 86 5.82 -6.23 -2.53
CA TRP A 86 5.85 -5.26 -1.43
C TRP A 86 6.74 -5.75 -0.28
N GLY A 87 7.65 -4.90 0.20
CA GLY A 87 8.56 -5.24 1.30
C GLY A 87 9.63 -6.29 0.96
N PHE A 88 9.72 -6.76 -0.30
CA PHE A 88 10.65 -7.82 -0.64
C PHE A 88 12.12 -7.39 -0.49
N LYS A 89 12.88 -8.21 0.25
CA LYS A 89 14.30 -7.97 0.55
C LYS A 89 14.60 -6.63 1.21
N GLN A 90 13.60 -5.99 1.83
CA GLN A 90 13.80 -4.75 2.58
C GLN A 90 14.37 -4.98 4.00
N GLY A 91 14.40 -6.24 4.47
CA GLY A 91 15.00 -6.61 5.75
C GLY A 91 14.11 -6.29 6.96
N CYS A 92 14.66 -6.46 8.17
CA CYS A 92 13.93 -6.28 9.43
C CYS A 92 13.52 -4.82 9.67
N GLU A 93 14.30 -3.86 9.14
CA GLU A 93 14.04 -2.43 9.29
C GLU A 93 12.73 -2.02 8.61
N PHE A 94 12.35 -2.67 7.51
CA PHE A 94 11.05 -2.44 6.88
C PHE A 94 9.88 -2.79 7.81
N VAL A 95 10.04 -3.86 8.59
CA VAL A 95 9.01 -4.38 9.50
C VAL A 95 8.96 -3.58 10.79
N GLN A 96 10.12 -3.32 11.38
CA GLN A 96 10.27 -2.73 12.72
C GLN A 96 10.43 -1.21 12.72
N GLY A 97 10.87 -0.63 11.60
CA GLY A 97 11.14 0.79 11.44
C GLY A 97 9.92 1.60 11.01
N SER A 98 10.15 2.88 10.75
CA SER A 98 9.11 3.83 10.33
C SER A 98 8.90 3.77 8.82
N GLY A 99 7.64 3.92 8.38
CA GLY A 99 7.34 4.06 6.95
C GLY A 99 7.97 5.30 6.29
N GLY A 100 8.39 6.29 7.09
CA GLY A 100 9.15 7.45 6.59
C GLY A 100 10.61 7.15 6.24
N GLU A 101 11.13 5.99 6.64
CA GLU A 101 12.49 5.54 6.32
C GLU A 101 12.52 4.64 5.09
N TRP A 102 11.36 4.32 4.52
CA TRP A 102 11.27 3.53 3.29
C TRP A 102 11.89 4.28 2.12
N SER A 103 12.36 3.52 1.11
CA SER A 103 12.87 4.12 -0.11
C SER A 103 11.78 4.93 -0.84
N ASP A 104 12.20 5.89 -1.66
CA ASP A 104 11.33 6.69 -2.54
C ASP A 104 10.48 5.85 -3.53
N THR A 105 10.79 4.56 -3.65
CA THR A 105 9.99 3.61 -4.42
C THR A 105 8.65 3.29 -3.75
N TYR A 106 8.56 3.37 -2.42
CA TYR A 106 7.32 3.19 -1.66
C TYR A 106 6.72 4.55 -1.26
N PHE A 107 7.58 5.41 -0.70
CA PHE A 107 7.19 6.70 -0.18
C PHE A 107 6.96 7.71 -1.31
N CYS A 108 5.98 8.60 -1.13
CA CYS A 108 5.76 9.70 -2.06
C CYS A 108 5.59 11.03 -1.31
N ASN A 109 6.23 12.07 -1.82
CA ASN A 109 6.39 13.36 -1.13
C ASN A 109 5.59 14.51 -1.75
N LYS A 110 4.74 14.23 -2.73
CA LYS A 110 3.99 15.23 -3.48
C LYS A 110 2.58 14.75 -3.77
N ASN A 111 1.59 15.49 -3.28
CA ASN A 111 0.20 15.16 -3.51
C ASN A 111 -0.12 15.21 -5.01
N ARG A 112 -0.89 14.23 -5.49
CA ARG A 112 -1.29 14.10 -6.90
C ARG A 112 -0.11 13.97 -7.87
N ASP A 113 1.00 13.42 -7.41
CA ASP A 113 2.09 13.01 -8.28
C ASP A 113 1.74 11.68 -8.95
N PHE A 114 1.80 11.65 -10.28
CA PHE A 114 1.43 10.47 -11.08
C PHE A 114 2.68 9.70 -11.46
N ASP A 115 2.69 8.41 -11.16
CA ASP A 115 3.79 7.50 -11.48
C ASP A 115 3.26 6.06 -11.47
N CYS A 116 4.13 5.07 -11.31
CA CYS A 116 3.73 3.69 -11.09
C CYS A 116 3.70 3.31 -9.60
N THR A 117 3.02 2.21 -9.28
CA THR A 117 3.21 1.50 -8.02
C THR A 117 4.65 1.01 -7.88
N HIS A 118 5.06 0.66 -6.65
CA HIS A 118 6.41 0.18 -6.34
C HIS A 118 6.89 -0.97 -7.26
N ASP A 119 5.97 -1.86 -7.62
CA ASP A 119 6.21 -3.02 -8.48
C ASP A 119 6.17 -2.73 -9.99
N HIS A 120 5.91 -1.47 -10.38
CA HIS A 120 5.70 -1.01 -11.75
C HIS A 120 4.60 -1.77 -12.51
N ARG A 121 3.62 -2.34 -11.81
CA ARG A 121 2.51 -3.08 -12.45
C ARG A 121 1.27 -2.24 -12.64
N MET A 122 1.14 -1.14 -11.92
CA MET A 122 -0.03 -0.28 -11.99
C MET A 122 0.36 1.19 -12.14
N SER A 123 -0.38 1.92 -12.97
CA SER A 123 -0.38 3.39 -12.93
C SER A 123 -1.00 3.83 -11.60
N ALA A 124 -0.36 4.79 -10.96
CA ALA A 124 -0.60 5.18 -9.58
C ALA A 124 -0.58 6.68 -9.38
N VAL A 125 -1.17 7.12 -8.27
CA VAL A 125 -1.14 8.50 -7.82
C VAL A 125 -0.73 8.56 -6.36
N CYS A 126 0.17 9.48 -6.03
CA CYS A 126 0.48 9.80 -4.65
C CYS A 126 -0.70 10.52 -3.99
N SER A 127 -1.21 9.97 -2.91
CA SER A 127 -2.33 10.57 -2.17
C SER A 127 -1.88 11.03 -0.79
N VAL A 128 -1.64 12.34 -0.69
CA VAL A 128 -1.36 13.02 0.58
C VAL A 128 -2.61 13.79 1.00
N SER A 129 -3.00 13.61 2.25
CA SER A 129 -4.15 14.26 2.85
C SER A 129 -3.70 15.15 4.00
N THR A 130 -4.47 16.19 4.28
CA THR A 130 -4.26 17.10 5.40
C THR A 130 -5.56 17.32 6.16
N GLY A 131 -5.46 17.91 7.35
CA GLY A 131 -6.62 18.16 8.21
C GLY A 131 -7.03 16.94 9.03
N TRP A 132 -6.17 15.94 9.16
CA TRP A 132 -6.39 14.82 10.09
C TRP A 132 -6.62 15.35 11.50
N SER A 133 -7.80 15.04 12.03
CA SER A 133 -8.18 15.38 13.40
C SER A 133 -9.05 14.26 13.95
N PHE A 134 -8.79 13.92 15.21
CA PHE A 134 -9.42 12.80 15.89
C PHE A 134 -10.09 13.29 17.17
N PRO A 135 -11.30 12.79 17.47
CA PRO A 135 -12.09 13.28 18.59
C PRO A 135 -11.55 12.86 19.95
N ASN A 136 -10.71 11.82 19.99
CA ASN A 136 -10.14 11.26 21.21
C ASN A 136 -8.64 10.98 21.04
N ASP A 137 -8.02 10.68 22.17
CA ASP A 137 -6.60 10.41 22.32
C ASP A 137 -6.24 8.94 22.04
N ILE A 138 -7.21 8.09 21.70
CA ILE A 138 -7.02 6.65 21.58
C ILE A 138 -6.56 6.29 20.17
N PHE A 139 -5.24 6.23 19.98
CA PHE A 139 -4.62 5.82 18.71
C PHE A 139 -3.90 4.47 18.77
N SER A 140 -3.47 4.05 19.95
CA SER A 140 -2.81 2.77 20.16
C SER A 140 -3.09 2.25 21.56
N CYS A 141 -3.34 0.95 21.66
CA CYS A 141 -3.13 0.22 22.89
C CYS A 141 -1.64 -0.16 22.89
N GLY A 142 -0.83 0.53 23.71
CA GLY A 142 0.63 0.51 23.66
C GLY A 142 1.31 -0.85 23.44
N HIS A 143 2.57 -0.79 23.01
CA HIS A 143 3.40 -1.97 22.72
C HIS A 143 3.48 -2.92 23.92
N CYS A 144 3.28 -4.22 23.68
CA CYS A 144 3.42 -5.26 24.69
C CYS A 144 4.79 -5.93 24.55
N PRO A 145 5.80 -5.55 25.35
CA PRO A 145 7.18 -6.01 25.14
C PRO A 145 7.43 -7.46 25.57
N SER A 146 6.45 -8.14 26.18
CA SER A 146 6.63 -9.50 26.69
C SER A 146 5.36 -10.34 26.59
N VAL A 147 5.54 -11.64 26.36
CA VAL A 147 4.45 -12.62 26.27
C VAL A 147 3.75 -12.70 27.63
N GLY A 148 2.47 -12.32 27.68
CA GLY A 148 1.66 -12.31 28.91
C GLY A 148 1.43 -10.93 29.51
N CYS A 149 1.94 -9.85 28.90
CA CYS A 149 1.51 -8.51 29.29
C CYS A 149 0.06 -8.28 28.83
N SER A 150 -0.78 -7.78 29.72
CA SER A 150 -2.06 -7.20 29.32
C SER A 150 -1.74 -5.80 28.82
N PRO A 151 -1.95 -5.44 27.54
CA PRO A 151 -1.71 -4.09 27.06
C PRO A 151 -2.68 -3.17 27.81
N THR A 152 -2.19 -2.58 28.90
CA THR A 152 -2.92 -1.53 29.58
C THR A 152 -2.81 -0.31 28.68
N CYS A 153 -3.93 0.11 28.09
CA CYS A 153 -4.06 1.32 27.28
C CYS A 153 -3.91 2.61 28.13
N THR A 154 -2.96 2.60 29.05
CA THR A 154 -2.65 3.65 30.01
C THR A 154 -1.42 4.46 29.60
N GLU A 155 -0.58 3.92 28.71
CA GLU A 155 0.55 4.65 28.13
C GLU A 155 0.14 5.54 26.97
N THR A 156 0.94 6.57 26.74
CA THR A 156 0.66 7.81 26.01
C THR A 156 -0.32 7.63 24.86
N ARG A 157 -1.55 8.05 25.19
CA ARG A 157 -2.62 8.38 24.26
C ARG A 157 -2.11 9.49 23.33
N ASN A 158 -2.52 9.46 22.06
CA ASN A 158 -2.06 10.32 20.96
C ASN A 158 -1.34 11.58 21.44
N ASP A 159 -0.05 11.67 21.17
CA ASP A 159 0.85 12.68 21.74
C ASP A 159 0.80 14.04 21.01
N ASN A 160 -0.15 14.21 20.09
CA ASN A 160 -0.32 15.41 19.29
C ASN A 160 -1.67 16.12 19.55
N PRO A 161 -1.86 16.76 20.71
CA PRO A 161 -3.09 17.50 21.01
C PRO A 161 -3.22 18.78 20.18
N LEU A 162 -4.43 19.06 19.68
CA LEU A 162 -4.73 20.27 18.91
C LEU A 162 -5.26 21.38 19.81
N ALA A 163 -4.91 22.64 19.51
CA ALA A 163 -5.30 23.81 20.29
C ALA A 163 -6.84 24.03 20.38
N GLY A 164 -7.60 23.49 19.43
CA GLY A 164 -9.06 23.55 19.38
C GLY A 164 -9.79 22.36 20.02
N GLY A 165 -9.06 21.46 20.68
CA GLY A 165 -9.57 20.17 21.14
C GLY A 165 -9.39 19.07 20.09
N GLY A 166 -9.38 17.82 20.56
CA GLY A 166 -9.02 16.67 19.74
C GLY A 166 -7.51 16.54 19.51
N TYR A 167 -7.14 15.63 18.61
CA TYR A 167 -5.77 15.24 18.37
C TYR A 167 -5.46 15.16 16.87
N GLY A 168 -4.25 15.52 16.47
CA GLY A 168 -3.75 15.32 15.10
C GLY A 168 -3.25 13.89 14.89
N LEU A 169 -2.43 13.66 13.86
CA LEU A 169 -1.70 12.41 13.71
C LEU A 169 -0.71 12.25 14.88
N PRO A 170 -0.64 11.08 15.54
CA PRO A 170 0.43 10.77 16.50
C PRO A 170 1.80 10.98 15.88
N THR A 171 2.80 11.37 16.66
CA THR A 171 4.16 11.64 16.14
C THR A 171 4.75 10.44 15.40
N MET A 172 4.44 9.21 15.82
CA MET A 172 4.88 7.98 15.14
C MET A 172 4.32 7.81 13.71
N PHE A 173 3.24 8.52 13.36
CA PHE A 173 2.61 8.54 12.05
C PHE A 173 2.80 9.89 11.31
N GLN A 174 3.66 10.76 11.84
CA GLN A 174 4.03 12.01 11.18
C GLN A 174 5.27 11.77 10.30
N TYR A 175 5.03 11.62 9.00
CA TYR A 175 6.12 11.37 8.04
C TYR A 175 6.62 12.63 7.34
N PHE A 176 5.98 13.78 7.59
CA PHE A 176 6.39 15.07 7.06
C PHE A 176 6.78 16.00 8.19
N ASP A 177 7.88 16.72 8.01
CA ASP A 177 8.11 17.95 8.76
C ASP A 177 7.26 19.09 8.16
N GLN A 178 7.31 20.28 8.78
CA GLN A 178 6.49 21.41 8.34
C GLN A 178 6.83 21.90 6.93
N ALA A 179 8.10 21.82 6.52
CA ALA A 179 8.51 22.19 5.18
C ALA A 179 8.03 21.16 4.14
N GLY A 180 8.20 19.87 4.43
CA GLY A 180 7.78 18.74 3.61
C GLY A 180 6.27 18.67 3.46
N ALA A 181 5.51 18.92 4.53
CA ALA A 181 4.04 18.96 4.46
C ALA A 181 3.57 20.08 3.52
N ASN A 182 4.18 21.27 3.63
CA ASN A 182 3.87 22.41 2.76
C ASN A 182 4.24 22.12 1.29
N ALA A 183 5.40 21.52 1.06
CA ALA A 183 5.84 21.13 -0.27
C ALA A 183 4.94 20.07 -0.88
N ALA A 184 4.57 19.05 -0.10
CA ALA A 184 3.71 17.95 -0.54
C ALA A 184 2.33 18.43 -0.96
N MET A 185 1.76 19.39 -0.22
CA MET A 185 0.43 19.93 -0.49
C MET A 185 0.43 21.15 -1.42
N GLY A 186 1.59 21.71 -1.76
CA GLY A 186 1.72 22.91 -2.58
C GLY A 186 1.17 24.17 -1.91
N GLY A 187 1.13 24.21 -0.57
CA GLY A 187 0.52 25.29 0.20
C GLY A 187 0.72 25.12 1.70
N ALA A 188 0.36 26.14 2.48
CA ALA A 188 0.50 26.10 3.93
C ALA A 188 -0.49 25.12 4.56
N VAL A 189 0.04 24.10 5.24
CA VAL A 189 -0.72 23.07 5.97
C VAL A 189 -0.09 22.84 7.35
N VAL A 190 -0.68 21.97 8.18
CA VAL A 190 -0.12 21.62 9.50
C VAL A 190 0.54 20.24 9.41
N ALA A 191 1.84 20.15 9.71
CA ALA A 191 2.59 18.89 9.63
C ALA A 191 1.93 17.75 10.43
N GLY A 192 1.60 18.03 11.69
CA GLY A 192 0.94 17.07 12.58
C GLY A 192 -0.48 16.67 12.15
N GLN A 193 -1.01 17.21 11.05
CA GLN A 193 -2.30 16.84 10.48
C GLN A 193 -2.17 16.38 9.02
N THR A 194 -0.94 16.20 8.53
CA THR A 194 -0.65 15.88 7.13
C THR A 194 0.07 14.54 7.03
N GLY A 195 -0.44 13.66 6.18
CA GLY A 195 0.09 12.31 5.99
C GLY A 195 -0.55 11.63 4.79
N GLY A 196 -0.32 10.34 4.62
CA GLY A 196 -1.03 9.51 3.65
C GLY A 196 -2.54 9.49 3.91
N PHE A 197 -3.30 9.17 2.86
CA PHE A 197 -4.75 9.12 2.93
C PHE A 197 -5.31 7.92 3.74
N SER A 198 -4.53 6.84 3.92
CA SER A 198 -5.01 5.57 4.49
C SER A 198 -4.53 5.36 5.92
N SER A 199 -5.48 5.23 6.85
CA SER A 199 -5.21 4.83 8.23
C SER A 199 -4.76 3.37 8.36
N ALA A 200 -5.14 2.50 7.41
CA ALA A 200 -4.71 1.10 7.42
C ALA A 200 -3.21 0.95 7.10
N LEU A 201 -2.66 1.90 6.34
CA LEU A 201 -1.23 2.02 6.06
C LEU A 201 -0.52 2.91 7.07
N ASP A 202 -1.09 3.11 8.26
CA ASP A 202 -0.53 3.99 9.30
C ASP A 202 -0.31 5.42 8.83
N PHE A 203 -1.10 5.90 7.86
CA PHE A 203 -0.95 7.20 7.21
C PHE A 203 0.40 7.37 6.50
N VAL A 204 1.08 6.29 6.09
CA VAL A 204 2.27 6.40 5.25
C VAL A 204 1.86 6.95 3.88
N PRO A 205 2.47 8.05 3.41
CA PRO A 205 2.29 8.57 2.06
C PRO A 205 2.86 7.58 1.03
N VAL A 206 1.98 6.88 0.33
CA VAL A 206 2.37 5.93 -0.73
C VAL A 206 1.58 6.17 -2.00
N ARG A 207 2.11 5.68 -3.12
CA ARG A 207 1.42 5.70 -4.41
C ARG A 207 0.35 4.63 -4.45
N LEU A 208 -0.86 5.03 -4.84
CA LEU A 208 -2.00 4.14 -5.03
C LEU A 208 -2.24 3.89 -6.51
N GLY A 209 -2.04 2.65 -6.91
CA GLY A 209 -2.42 2.08 -8.19
C GLY A 209 -3.93 2.17 -8.43
N TYR A 210 -4.30 2.66 -9.60
CA TYR A 210 -5.69 2.73 -10.06
C TYR A 210 -5.93 1.92 -11.34
N TRP A 211 -4.89 1.54 -12.09
CA TRP A 211 -5.01 0.69 -13.27
C TRP A 211 -3.77 -0.16 -13.47
N ASN A 212 -3.94 -1.47 -13.68
CA ASN A 212 -2.86 -2.38 -14.06
C ASN A 212 -2.74 -2.44 -15.59
N CYS A 213 -1.56 -2.15 -16.12
CA CYS A 213 -1.34 -2.10 -17.57
C CYS A 213 -1.51 -3.46 -18.27
N GLN A 214 -1.51 -4.56 -17.51
CA GLN A 214 -1.74 -5.92 -18.03
C GLN A 214 -3.23 -6.27 -18.14
N ASP A 215 -4.11 -5.45 -17.56
CA ASP A 215 -5.56 -5.61 -17.64
C ASP A 215 -6.14 -4.83 -18.81
N THR A 216 -7.20 -5.39 -19.40
CA THR A 216 -8.00 -4.66 -20.39
C THR A 216 -8.48 -3.36 -19.75
N LYS A 217 -8.12 -2.24 -20.38
CA LYS A 217 -8.57 -0.92 -19.96
C LYS A 217 -10.10 -0.95 -19.81
N ALA A 218 -10.59 -0.55 -18.64
CA ALA A 218 -12.02 -0.44 -18.42
C ALA A 218 -12.62 0.44 -19.52
N SER A 219 -13.59 -0.09 -20.28
CA SER A 219 -14.33 0.72 -21.24
C SER A 219 -15.04 1.83 -20.47
N ASN A 220 -14.87 3.07 -20.92
CA ASN A 220 -15.43 4.27 -20.29
C ASN A 220 -16.86 4.01 -19.77
N GLY A 221 -17.02 3.91 -18.44
CA GLY A 221 -18.35 3.78 -17.83
C GLY A 221 -18.44 3.00 -16.52
N THR A 222 -17.43 2.27 -16.07
CA THR A 222 -17.53 1.49 -14.82
C THR A 222 -16.22 1.43 -14.03
N SER A 223 -15.71 2.57 -13.57
CA SER A 223 -15.01 2.60 -12.27
C SER A 223 -16.06 2.67 -11.15
N GLY A 224 -16.98 1.71 -11.17
CA GLY A 224 -17.95 1.50 -10.12
C GLY A 224 -17.36 0.50 -9.15
N GLY A 225 -16.43 0.94 -8.30
CA GLY A 225 -16.16 0.23 -7.06
C GLY A 225 -17.47 0.18 -6.29
N GLY A 226 -18.11 -1.00 -6.30
CA GLY A 226 -19.40 -1.24 -5.69
C GLY A 226 -19.40 -0.78 -4.24
N ASN A 227 -20.25 0.20 -3.99
CA ASN A 227 -20.53 0.81 -2.70
C ASN A 227 -21.17 -0.26 -1.77
N THR A 228 -20.36 -0.88 -0.91
CA THR A 228 -20.84 -1.70 0.21
C THR A 228 -19.96 -1.47 1.43
N GLY A 229 -20.25 -0.39 2.16
CA GLY A 229 -20.02 -0.30 3.60
C GLY A 229 -18.60 0.01 4.07
N GLY A 230 -18.40 1.25 4.52
CA GLY A 230 -17.57 1.54 5.71
C GLY A 230 -16.15 2.05 5.47
N ASP A 231 -15.37 1.45 4.57
CA ASP A 231 -13.94 1.75 4.42
C ASP A 231 -13.48 1.83 2.94
N SER A 232 -14.41 2.08 2.01
CA SER A 232 -14.08 2.15 0.58
C SER A 232 -13.53 3.52 0.19
N VAL A 233 -12.30 3.54 -0.34
CA VAL A 233 -11.69 4.70 -1.00
C VAL A 233 -12.62 5.16 -2.13
N ASP A 234 -13.28 6.29 -1.97
CA ASP A 234 -13.97 6.96 -3.07
C ASP A 234 -12.91 7.57 -4.00
N PHE A 235 -12.44 6.74 -4.93
CA PHE A 235 -11.54 7.17 -5.99
C PHE A 235 -12.16 8.28 -6.84
N GLY A 236 -13.48 8.48 -6.86
CA GLY A 236 -14.12 9.57 -7.58
C GLY A 236 -13.79 10.95 -7.01
N SER A 237 -13.75 11.08 -5.68
CA SER A 237 -13.34 12.33 -5.00
C SER A 237 -11.82 12.44 -4.85
N LEU A 238 -11.11 11.33 -4.65
CA LEU A 238 -9.63 11.28 -4.59
C LEU A 238 -9.00 11.65 -5.95
N LEU A 239 -9.62 11.18 -7.04
CA LEU A 239 -9.26 11.47 -8.43
C LEU A 239 -10.10 12.60 -9.01
N GLY A 240 -10.61 13.54 -8.20
CA GLY A 240 -11.49 14.65 -8.60
C GLY A 240 -10.88 15.60 -9.65
N GLY A 241 -10.78 15.13 -10.89
CA GLY A 241 -10.08 15.74 -12.03
C GLY A 241 -9.12 14.78 -12.76
N ALA A 242 -8.73 13.65 -12.16
CA ALA A 242 -7.91 12.65 -12.80
C ALA A 242 -8.67 11.84 -13.86
N THR A 243 -9.99 11.91 -13.98
CA THR A 243 -10.71 11.32 -15.13
C THR A 243 -10.34 11.96 -16.48
N ASP A 244 -9.94 13.22 -16.49
CA ASP A 244 -9.41 13.88 -17.69
C ASP A 244 -7.89 13.66 -17.84
N ASN A 245 -7.14 13.51 -16.74
CA ASN A 245 -5.73 13.08 -16.81
C ASN A 245 -5.56 11.57 -17.10
N MET A 246 -6.58 10.76 -16.84
CA MET A 246 -6.71 9.35 -17.26
C MET A 246 -6.83 9.24 -18.79
N LYS A 247 -7.22 10.33 -19.47
CA LYS A 247 -7.14 10.45 -20.94
C LYS A 247 -5.75 10.91 -21.39
N LEU A 248 -5.05 11.72 -20.60
CA LEU A 248 -3.75 12.31 -20.97
C LEU A 248 -2.53 11.41 -20.71
N PHE A 249 -2.57 10.55 -19.69
CA PHE A 249 -1.49 9.61 -19.36
C PHE A 249 -1.87 8.15 -19.67
N GLY A 250 -2.98 7.97 -20.38
CA GLY A 250 -3.42 6.72 -20.99
C GLY A 250 -3.14 6.68 -22.50
N GLY A 251 -1.95 7.18 -22.87
CA GLY A 251 -1.33 7.28 -24.19
C GLY A 251 0.08 7.86 -24.05
#